data_AF-A0A7C4W5J3-F1
#
_entry.id   AF-A0A7C4W5J3-F1
#
_cell.length_a   1.000
_cell.length_b   1.000
_cell.length_c   1.000
_cell.angle_alpha   90.00
_cell.angle_beta   90.00
_cell.angle_gamma   90.00
#
_symmetry.space_group_name_H-M   'P 1'
#
loop_
_entity.id
_entity.type
_entity.pdbx_description
1 polymer ?
#
loop_
_entity_poly.entity_id
_entity_poly.type
_entity_poly.pdbx_seq_one_letter_code
_entity_poly.pdbx_strand_id
1 'polypeptide(L)'
;MDPISRPLLAAALIYYFTRPKVKSGPTRICQGSGRQIPLEYKACPHCGKAVAELAPWTIPAALPPPPPSSGDKFCPNCGARISQAARFCPSCGKQLTL
;
A
#
# COMPACT_ATOMS: atom_id res chain seq x y z
N MET A 1 -5.73 18.78 53.60
CA MET A 1 -5.70 19.51 52.32
C MET A 1 -4.70 20.65 52.45
N ASP A 2 -3.45 20.34 52.20
CA ASP A 2 -2.32 21.27 52.17
C ASP A 2 -2.49 22.31 51.03
N PRO A 3 -2.19 23.60 51.27
CA PRO A 3 -2.42 24.69 50.31
C PRO A 3 -1.55 24.60 49.03
N ILE A 4 -0.60 23.65 48.99
CA ILE A 4 0.38 23.46 47.91
C ILE A 4 -0.12 22.44 46.87
N SER A 5 -1.01 21.51 47.23
CA SER A 5 -1.53 20.48 46.30
C SER A 5 -2.64 20.98 45.36
N ARG A 6 -3.40 22.01 45.74
CA ARG A 6 -4.44 22.65 44.89
C ARG A 6 -3.91 23.23 43.56
N PRO A 7 -2.81 24.01 43.52
CA PRO A 7 -2.29 24.55 42.26
C PRO A 7 -1.71 23.49 41.32
N LEU A 8 -1.12 22.42 41.87
CA LEU A 8 -0.60 21.30 41.07
C LEU A 8 -1.71 20.53 40.35
N LEU A 9 -2.86 20.33 41.01
CA LEU A 9 -4.01 19.66 40.38
C LEU A 9 -4.58 20.50 39.23
N ALA A 10 -4.68 21.83 39.40
CA ALA A 10 -5.14 22.73 38.34
C ALA A 10 -4.21 22.70 37.12
N ALA A 11 -2.89 22.75 37.34
CA ALA A 11 -1.90 22.65 36.26
C ALA A 11 -1.97 21.28 35.53
N ALA A 12 -2.13 20.19 36.28
CA ALA A 12 -2.27 18.85 35.72
C ALA A 12 -3.53 18.71 34.86
N LEU A 13 -4.65 19.28 35.29
CA LEU A 13 -5.90 19.28 34.52
C LEU A 13 -5.75 20.10 33.23
N ILE A 14 -5.19 21.32 33.30
CA ILE A 14 -4.96 22.15 32.11
C ILE A 14 -4.09 21.39 31.10
N TYR A 15 -2.99 20.78 31.56
CA TYR A 15 -2.12 19.98 30.70
C TYR A 15 -2.84 18.77 30.07
N TYR A 16 -3.67 18.06 30.83
CA TYR A 16 -4.44 16.93 30.31
C TYR A 16 -5.43 17.35 29.22
N PHE A 17 -6.16 18.45 29.41
CA PHE A 17 -7.13 18.95 28.44
C PHE A 17 -6.51 19.64 27.22
N THR A 18 -5.32 20.23 27.37
CA THR A 18 -4.63 20.92 26.27
C THR A 18 -3.66 20.02 25.49
N ARG A 19 -3.46 18.76 25.91
CA ARG A 19 -2.59 17.82 25.19
C ARG A 19 -3.12 17.54 23.78
N PRO A 20 -2.36 17.89 22.72
CA PRO A 20 -2.77 17.55 21.36
C PRO A 20 -2.73 16.03 21.17
N LYS A 21 -3.89 15.43 20.83
CA LYS A 21 -3.94 14.01 20.47
C LYS A 21 -3.27 13.81 19.11
N VAL A 22 -2.04 13.30 19.13
CA VAL A 22 -1.35 12.81 17.93
C VAL A 22 -2.15 11.63 17.38
N LYS A 23 -2.82 11.83 16.24
CA LYS A 23 -3.57 10.77 15.56
C LYS A 23 -2.54 9.80 14.97
N SER A 24 -2.55 8.56 15.43
CA SER A 24 -1.70 7.49 14.88
C SER A 24 -2.14 7.21 13.44
N GLY A 25 -1.52 7.89 12.49
CA GLY A 25 -1.73 7.72 11.06
C GLY A 25 -0.97 6.51 10.51
N PRO A 26 -1.16 6.22 9.22
CA PRO A 26 -0.47 5.12 8.57
C PRO A 26 1.05 5.39 8.50
N THR A 27 1.84 4.35 8.69
CA THR A 27 3.29 4.41 8.85
C THR A 27 3.97 3.50 7.83
N ARG A 28 5.22 3.82 7.49
CA ARG A 28 6.08 3.07 6.58
C ARG A 28 7.38 2.67 7.27
N ILE A 29 7.94 1.54 6.88
CA ILE A 29 9.26 1.12 7.33
C ILE A 29 10.32 1.78 6.44
N CYS A 30 11.27 2.48 7.05
CA CYS A 30 12.43 2.98 6.34
C CYS A 30 13.28 1.80 5.87
N GLN A 31 13.39 1.59 4.56
CA GLN A 31 14.19 0.49 4.00
C GLN A 31 15.69 0.57 4.35
N GLY A 32 16.19 1.74 4.76
CA GLY A 32 17.59 1.89 5.19
C GLY A 32 17.83 1.59 6.67
N SER A 33 16.93 2.01 7.57
CA SER A 33 17.15 1.92 9.02
C SER A 33 16.19 0.97 9.75
N GLY A 34 15.21 0.38 9.06
CA GLY A 34 14.18 -0.50 9.64
C GLY A 34 13.18 0.19 10.57
N ARG A 35 13.25 1.52 10.73
CA ARG A 35 12.38 2.28 11.65
C ARG A 35 11.02 2.58 11.03
N GLN A 36 9.99 2.61 11.86
CA GLN A 36 8.63 2.99 11.49
C GLN A 36 8.49 4.53 11.49
N ILE A 37 8.04 5.09 10.37
CA ILE A 37 7.96 6.54 10.14
C ILE A 37 6.55 6.87 9.66
N PRO A 38 5.89 7.93 10.17
CA PRO A 38 4.58 8.32 9.68
C PRO A 38 4.64 8.72 8.20
N LEU A 39 3.63 8.31 7.42
CA LEU A 39 3.55 8.64 5.99
C LEU A 39 3.41 10.14 5.73
N GLU A 40 2.99 10.92 6.73
CA GLU A 40 2.97 12.39 6.71
C GLU A 40 4.36 13.01 6.48
N TYR A 41 5.43 12.37 6.98
CA TYR A 41 6.78 12.93 6.85
C TYR A 41 7.34 12.71 5.44
N LYS A 42 7.68 13.79 4.74
CA LYS A 42 8.26 13.77 3.38
C LYS A 42 9.65 13.11 3.31
N ALA A 43 10.40 13.11 4.41
CA ALA A 43 11.71 12.48 4.52
C ALA A 43 11.84 11.74 5.85
N CYS A 44 12.72 10.73 5.89
CA CYS A 44 13.05 10.05 7.14
C CYS A 44 13.86 11.00 8.06
N PRO A 45 13.38 11.34 9.27
CA PRO A 45 14.08 12.27 10.17
C PRO A 45 15.40 11.72 10.71
N HIS A 46 15.67 10.42 10.57
CA HIS A 46 16.90 9.78 11.05
C HIS A 46 17.94 9.53 9.97
N CYS A 47 17.53 9.40 8.71
CA CYS A 47 18.42 9.05 7.59
C CYS A 47 18.47 10.14 6.52
N GLY A 48 17.53 11.10 6.52
CA GLY A 48 17.46 12.18 5.56
C GLY A 48 16.97 11.78 4.17
N LYS A 49 16.88 10.48 3.86
CA LYS A 49 16.35 10.00 2.58
C LYS A 49 14.91 10.49 2.39
N ALA A 50 14.71 11.25 1.33
CA ALA A 50 13.39 11.64 0.86
C ALA A 50 12.62 10.36 0.56
N VAL A 51 11.42 10.25 1.11
CA VAL A 51 10.55 9.16 0.71
C VAL A 51 9.73 9.73 -0.43
N ALA A 52 10.18 9.44 -1.66
CA ALA A 52 9.44 9.79 -2.86
C ALA A 52 7.99 9.38 -2.63
N GLU A 53 7.12 10.38 -2.74
CA GLU A 53 5.68 10.26 -2.56
C GLU A 53 5.23 9.08 -3.43
N LEU A 54 5.04 7.93 -2.79
CA LEU A 54 4.33 6.82 -3.41
C LEU A 54 2.96 7.41 -3.65
N ALA A 55 2.74 7.80 -4.91
CA ALA A 55 1.52 8.42 -5.36
C ALA A 55 0.33 7.68 -4.74
N PRO A 56 -0.74 8.41 -4.34
CA PRO A 56 -1.94 7.76 -3.87
C PRO A 56 -2.35 6.65 -4.84
N TRP A 57 -3.03 5.64 -4.30
CA TRP A 57 -3.55 4.46 -4.98
C TRP A 57 -4.60 4.77 -6.06
N THR A 58 -4.39 5.80 -6.89
CA THR A 58 -4.86 5.78 -8.27
C THR A 58 -4.08 4.70 -9.00
N ILE A 59 -4.62 3.50 -8.92
CA ILE A 59 -4.49 2.52 -10.01
C ILE A 59 -4.98 3.29 -11.25
N PRO A 60 -4.14 3.66 -12.24
CA PRO A 60 -4.70 4.10 -13.50
C PRO A 60 -5.53 2.93 -14.00
N ALA A 61 -6.84 3.12 -14.16
CA ALA A 61 -7.79 2.10 -14.59
C ALA A 61 -7.51 1.56 -16.02
N ALA A 62 -6.35 1.88 -16.60
CA ALA A 62 -5.84 1.30 -17.82
C ALA A 62 -4.31 1.34 -17.81
N LEU A 63 -3.65 0.37 -17.16
CA LEU A 63 -2.52 -0.23 -17.88
C LEU A 63 -3.16 -0.96 -19.07
N PRO A 64 -2.74 -0.72 -20.33
CA PRO A 64 -3.25 -1.50 -21.44
C PRO A 64 -3.02 -2.98 -21.12
N PRO A 65 -4.01 -3.87 -21.36
CA PRO A 65 -3.77 -5.30 -21.22
C PRO A 65 -2.51 -5.65 -22.03
N PRO A 66 -1.66 -6.58 -21.55
CA PRO A 66 -0.48 -6.99 -22.30
C PRO A 66 -0.92 -7.29 -23.75
N PRO A 67 -0.18 -6.80 -24.76
CA PRO A 67 -0.61 -6.93 -26.14
C PRO A 67 -0.94 -8.41 -26.41
N PRO A 68 -2.10 -8.72 -27.02
CA PRO A 68 -2.41 -10.10 -27.38
C PRO A 68 -1.29 -10.59 -28.29
N SER A 69 -0.47 -11.48 -27.75
CA SER A 69 0.71 -12.04 -28.39
C SER A 69 0.22 -12.81 -29.61
N SER A 70 0.39 -12.17 -30.76
CA SER A 70 -0.25 -12.51 -32.02
C SER A 70 0.23 -13.88 -32.49
N GLY A 71 -0.66 -14.86 -32.38
CA GLY A 71 -0.40 -16.26 -32.64
C GLY A 71 -1.52 -17.09 -32.01
N ASP A 72 -2.75 -16.78 -32.39
CA ASP A 72 -3.93 -17.30 -31.70
C ASP A 72 -4.55 -18.46 -32.47
N LYS A 73 -4.60 -19.64 -31.86
CA LYS A 73 -5.44 -20.75 -32.30
C LYS A 73 -6.77 -20.68 -31.52
N PHE A 74 -7.78 -21.43 -31.96
CA PHE A 74 -9.00 -21.62 -31.19
C PHE A 74 -8.97 -22.97 -30.51
N CYS A 75 -9.43 -23.02 -29.25
CA CYS A 75 -9.56 -24.28 -28.54
C CYS A 75 -10.64 -25.14 -29.23
N PRO A 76 -10.33 -26.37 -29.67
CA PRO A 76 -11.31 -27.24 -30.33
C PRO A 76 -12.42 -27.73 -29.40
N ASN A 77 -12.30 -27.50 -28.09
CA ASN A 77 -13.28 -27.95 -27.10
C ASN A 77 -14.31 -26.87 -26.74
N CYS A 78 -13.86 -25.63 -26.50
CA CYS A 78 -14.73 -24.54 -26.05
C CYS A 78 -14.81 -23.35 -27.01
N GLY A 79 -14.00 -23.33 -28.08
CA GLY A 79 -13.92 -22.21 -29.01
C GLY A 79 -13.21 -20.97 -28.47
N ALA A 80 -12.67 -21.01 -27.24
CA ALA A 80 -11.91 -19.89 -26.69
C ALA A 80 -10.59 -19.67 -27.45
N ARG A 81 -10.18 -18.41 -27.58
CA ARG A 81 -8.92 -18.03 -28.21
C ARG A 81 -7.75 -18.42 -27.30
N ILE A 82 -6.80 -19.16 -27.85
CA ILE A 82 -5.65 -19.73 -27.12
C ILE A 82 -4.36 -19.31 -27.80
N SER A 83 -3.32 -19.00 -27.00
CA SER A 83 -1.99 -18.72 -27.56
C SER A 83 -1.39 -20.00 -28.14
N GLN A 84 -0.68 -19.90 -29.26
CA GLN A 84 -0.03 -21.03 -29.94
C GLN A 84 1.05 -21.71 -29.09
N ALA A 85 1.52 -21.07 -28.01
CA ALA A 85 2.44 -21.65 -27.03
C ALA A 85 1.73 -22.30 -25.82
N ALA A 86 0.40 -22.17 -25.71
CA ALA A 86 -0.34 -22.67 -24.56
C ALA A 86 -0.50 -24.19 -24.61
N ARG A 87 -0.02 -24.90 -23.58
CA ARG A 87 -0.20 -26.35 -23.41
C ARG A 87 -1.56 -26.74 -22.82
N PHE A 88 -2.26 -25.78 -22.22
CA PHE A 88 -3.59 -25.96 -21.62
C PHE A 88 -4.45 -24.74 -21.95
N CYS A 89 -5.75 -24.96 -22.16
CA CYS A 89 -6.69 -23.88 -22.39
C CYS A 89 -6.98 -23.15 -21.07
N PRO A 90 -6.75 -21.83 -20.95
CA PRO A 90 -7.04 -21.08 -19.73
C PRO A 90 -8.55 -20.94 -19.45
N SER A 91 -9.40 -21.13 -20.47
CA SER A 91 -10.85 -20.97 -20.33
C SER A 91 -11.56 -22.26 -19.89
N CYS A 92 -11.13 -23.42 -20.37
CA CYS A 92 -11.78 -24.70 -20.03
C CYS A 92 -10.87 -25.72 -19.33
N GLY A 93 -9.57 -25.42 -19.18
CA GLY A 93 -8.60 -26.31 -18.52
C GLY A 93 -8.16 -27.50 -19.35
N LYS A 94 -8.69 -27.71 -20.57
CA LYS A 94 -8.34 -28.85 -21.40
C LYS A 94 -6.92 -28.75 -21.94
N GLN A 95 -6.18 -29.86 -21.91
CA GLN A 95 -4.86 -29.94 -22.49
C GLN A 95 -4.94 -29.76 -24.01
N LEU A 96 -4.09 -28.88 -24.53
CA LEU A 96 -3.99 -28.57 -25.95
C LEU A 96 -2.85 -29.41 -26.50
N THR A 97 -3.20 -30.53 -27.13
CA THR A 97 -2.28 -31.32 -27.93
C THR A 97 -2.12 -30.58 -29.26
N LEU A 98 -1.10 -29.73 -29.34
CA LEU A 98 -0.68 -29.07 -30.59
C LEU A 98 -0.21 -30.09 -31.62
#